data_AF-A0A2G9HV17-F1
#
_entry.id   AF-A0A2G9HV17-F1
#
_cell.length_a   1.000
_cell.length_b   1.000
_cell.length_c   1.000
_cell.angle_alpha   90.00
_cell.angle_beta   90.00
_cell.angle_gamma   90.00
#
_symmetry.space_group_name_H-M   'P 1'
#
loop_
_entity.id
_entity.type
_entity.pdbx_description
1 polymer ?
#
loop_
_entity_poly.entity_id
_entity_poly.type
_entity_poly.pdbx_seq_one_letter_code
_entity_poly.pdbx_strand_id
1 'polypeptide(L)'
;MMKIPVKFERVAAAFNEVARVRSCDSSGSEHSADLSSVDLSDMVNSFLEREIREQRRIEDVDQNEIDDDDDEWGISNSEEFESRDCLKNLFDFQNDTVKRSIHAEVENAYRELTDGDCSPSSPDFKRQLMARLRSGGFDAGLCKSKWEKNGRCTAGNYEYVDVNAAGVRYIIEVLPAEEFTIARPTGGYAALLEVFPQIFVGKPDELKQVVRLMSSAIRKSMKRVGIHVPPWRRHAYMQSKWFGSFKRTTSEISSRKVANFGGEQKMGFVPVTGVPFYCRQDFAAGAGASVRVGNLAAALNQKKMLL
;
A
#
# COMPACT_ATOMS: atom_id res chain seq x y z
N MET A 1 13.57 34.73 10.67
CA MET A 1 13.93 33.65 11.62
C MET A 1 12.66 33.13 12.27
N MET A 2 12.15 31.99 11.83
CA MET A 2 10.96 31.36 12.41
C MET A 2 11.39 30.41 13.53
N LYS A 3 10.73 30.51 14.69
CA LYS A 3 11.00 29.68 15.86
C LYS A 3 10.32 28.32 15.68
N ILE A 4 11.14 27.26 15.68
CA ILE A 4 10.69 25.87 15.73
C ILE A 4 10.02 25.63 17.09
N PRO A 5 8.84 24.99 17.16
CA PRO A 5 8.25 24.63 18.43
C PRO A 5 9.08 23.54 19.13
N VAL A 6 9.52 23.86 20.36
CA VAL A 6 10.45 23.16 21.28
C VAL A 6 10.22 21.64 21.44
N LYS A 7 9.06 21.11 21.02
CA LYS A 7 8.70 19.70 21.19
C LYS A 7 9.49 18.73 20.28
N PHE A 8 10.13 19.23 19.22
CA PHE A 8 10.88 18.38 18.27
C PHE A 8 12.40 18.34 18.48
N GLU A 9 12.99 19.28 19.23
CA GLU A 9 14.43 19.28 19.55
C GLU A 9 14.87 18.01 20.31
N ARG A 10 13.99 17.48 21.18
CA ARG A 10 14.31 16.30 22.02
C ARG A 10 14.47 15.00 21.22
N VAL A 11 13.81 14.88 20.07
CA VAL A 11 13.87 13.65 19.26
C VAL A 11 15.11 13.65 18.36
N ALA A 12 15.45 14.80 17.77
CA ALA A 12 16.67 14.95 16.97
C ALA A 12 17.95 14.77 17.82
N ALA A 13 17.95 15.24 19.07
CA ALA A 13 19.08 15.07 19.99
C ALA A 13 19.38 13.59 20.31
N ALA A 14 18.36 12.74 20.45
CA ALA A 14 18.52 11.34 20.84
C ALA A 14 19.28 10.50 19.79
N PHE A 15 19.21 10.86 18.50
CA PHE A 15 19.93 10.16 17.44
C PHE A 15 21.42 10.55 17.36
N ASN A 16 21.76 11.77 17.76
CA ASN A 16 23.15 12.22 17.88
C ASN A 16 23.90 11.49 19.01
N GLU A 17 23.20 11.11 20.08
CA GLU A 17 23.80 10.44 21.23
C GLU A 17 24.13 8.96 20.92
N VAL A 18 23.33 8.28 20.10
CA VAL A 18 23.60 6.91 19.66
C VAL A 18 24.74 6.83 18.63
N ALA A 19 24.92 7.86 17.81
CA ALA A 19 26.04 7.94 16.87
C ALA A 19 27.40 8.13 17.58
N ARG A 20 27.41 8.80 18.75
CA ARG A 20 28.62 9.04 19.53
C ARG A 20 29.08 7.82 20.36
N VAL A 21 28.18 6.87 20.65
CA VAL A 21 28.44 5.70 21.51
C VAL A 21 29.01 4.49 20.75
N ARG A 22 29.10 4.53 19.41
CA ARG A 22 29.66 3.43 18.60
C ARG A 22 31.08 3.63 18.08
N SER A 23 31.86 4.52 18.70
CA SER A 23 33.29 4.62 18.41
C SER A 23 34.06 3.44 19.04
N CYS A 24 33.96 2.27 18.41
CA CYS A 24 34.95 1.22 18.56
C CYS A 24 36.22 1.69 17.82
N ASP A 25 37.32 1.82 18.57
CA ASP A 25 38.64 2.14 18.05
C ASP A 25 39.05 1.16 16.94
N SER A 26 39.16 1.66 15.70
CA SER A 26 39.93 0.99 14.67
C SER A 26 40.57 2.00 13.72
N SER A 27 41.85 2.23 13.99
CA SER A 27 42.97 2.48 13.09
C SER A 27 42.69 2.84 11.61
N GLY A 28 42.99 4.11 11.27
CA GLY A 28 43.73 4.53 10.07
C GLY A 28 43.22 4.16 8.68
N SER A 29 42.66 5.15 7.96
CA SER A 29 43.13 5.46 6.60
C SER A 29 42.74 6.88 6.20
N GLU A 30 43.70 7.57 5.60
CA GLU A 30 43.60 8.90 5.04
C GLU A 30 43.07 8.81 3.60
N HIS A 31 41.79 9.14 3.40
CA HIS A 31 41.32 9.58 2.09
C HIS A 31 40.31 10.71 2.25
N SER A 32 40.74 11.91 1.87
CA SER A 32 39.86 13.04 1.65
C SER A 32 38.87 12.68 0.54
N ALA A 33 37.60 12.57 0.89
CA ALA A 33 36.52 12.86 -0.03
C ALA A 33 35.56 13.79 0.68
N ASP A 34 35.49 15.02 0.19
CA ASP A 34 34.43 15.99 0.45
C ASP A 34 33.08 15.37 0.09
N LEU A 35 32.47 14.70 1.06
CA LEU A 35 31.05 14.52 1.10
C LEU A 35 30.65 15.13 2.42
N SER A 36 30.14 16.36 2.36
CA SER A 36 29.46 17.00 3.47
C SER A 36 28.63 15.94 4.17
N SER A 37 28.92 15.71 5.45
CA SER A 37 28.06 14.99 6.38
C SER A 37 26.69 15.65 6.30
N VAL A 38 25.87 15.23 5.33
CA VAL A 38 24.47 15.59 5.27
C VAL A 38 23.89 14.88 6.48
N ASP A 39 23.74 15.65 7.55
CA ASP A 39 23.18 15.18 8.80
C ASP A 39 21.86 14.49 8.45
N LEU A 40 21.70 13.24 8.88
CA LEU A 40 20.45 12.52 8.69
C LEU A 40 19.29 13.34 9.28
N SER A 41 19.56 14.15 10.29
CA SER A 41 18.63 15.15 10.83
C SER A 41 18.16 16.14 9.76
N ASP A 42 19.06 16.70 8.94
CA ASP A 42 18.71 17.65 7.88
C ASP A 42 17.94 17.01 6.73
N MET A 43 18.24 15.76 6.38
CA MET A 43 17.41 15.00 5.42
C MET A 43 16.01 14.72 5.96
N VAL A 44 15.89 14.32 7.23
CA VAL A 44 14.59 14.08 7.88
C VAL A 44 13.81 15.38 8.02
N ASN A 45 14.46 16.46 8.44
CA ASN A 45 13.85 17.78 8.58
C ASN A 45 13.40 18.33 7.24
N SER A 46 14.21 18.22 6.18
CA SER A 46 13.81 18.64 4.83
C SER A 46 12.64 17.82 4.28
N PHE A 47 12.55 16.53 4.59
CA PHE A 47 11.41 15.70 4.22
C PHE A 47 10.12 16.14 4.94
N LEU A 48 10.18 16.35 6.26
CA LEU A 48 9.05 16.81 7.07
C LEU A 48 8.62 18.25 6.71
N GLU A 49 9.56 19.15 6.48
CA GLU A 49 9.27 20.53 6.07
C GLU A 49 8.64 20.60 4.68
N ARG A 50 9.06 19.73 3.75
CA ARG A 50 8.46 19.65 2.41
C ARG A 50 7.01 19.17 2.49
N GLU A 51 6.71 18.19 3.32
CA GLU A 51 5.35 17.70 3.55
C GLU A 51 4.45 18.83 4.11
N ILE A 52 4.91 19.56 5.13
CA ILE A 52 4.16 20.70 5.71
C ILE A 52 3.93 21.83 4.68
N ARG A 53 4.93 22.15 3.85
CA ARG A 53 4.80 23.17 2.79
C ARG A 53 3.87 22.73 1.67
N GLU A 54 3.85 21.45 1.30
CA GLU A 54 2.88 20.87 0.38
C GLU A 54 1.46 20.93 0.99
N GLN A 55 1.29 20.65 2.28
CA GLN A 55 -0.01 20.80 2.96
C GLN A 55 -0.57 22.22 2.90
N ARG A 56 0.25 23.24 3.21
CA ARG A 56 -0.20 24.65 3.21
C ARG A 56 -0.48 25.22 1.82
N ARG A 57 0.20 24.74 0.77
CA ARG A 57 -0.06 25.21 -0.61
C ARG A 57 -1.34 24.64 -1.20
N ILE A 58 -1.84 23.53 -0.66
CA ILE A 58 -3.08 22.89 -1.11
C ILE A 58 -4.31 23.54 -0.44
N GLU A 59 -4.15 24.15 0.73
CA GLU A 59 -5.22 24.89 1.44
C GLU A 59 -5.75 26.10 0.64
N ASP A 60 -4.96 26.66 -0.28
CA ASP A 60 -5.34 27.84 -1.06
C ASP A 60 -6.03 27.53 -2.41
N VAL A 61 -6.17 26.26 -2.83
CA VAL A 61 -6.60 25.92 -4.21
C VAL A 61 -7.78 24.93 -4.31
N ASP A 62 -8.17 24.23 -3.24
CA ASP A 62 -9.13 23.12 -3.35
C ASP A 62 -10.54 23.50 -2.87
N GLN A 63 -11.36 24.04 -3.79
CA GLN A 63 -12.75 24.41 -3.50
C GLN A 63 -13.77 23.36 -3.97
N ASN A 64 -13.36 22.15 -4.37
CA ASN A 64 -14.28 21.19 -5.02
C ASN A 64 -14.14 19.70 -4.63
N GLU A 65 -13.38 19.34 -3.60
CA GLU A 65 -13.56 18.06 -2.92
C GLU A 65 -14.00 18.33 -1.49
N ILE A 66 -15.05 17.63 -1.02
CA ILE A 66 -15.70 17.85 0.27
C ILE A 66 -14.65 17.75 1.39
N ASP A 67 -14.21 18.91 1.86
CA ASP A 67 -13.38 19.06 3.04
C ASP A 67 -14.23 18.67 4.25
N ASP A 68 -13.85 17.56 4.85
CA ASP A 68 -14.37 17.01 6.10
C ASP A 68 -13.58 17.59 7.29
N ASP A 69 -13.06 18.81 7.10
CA ASP A 69 -12.19 19.60 7.98
C ASP A 69 -12.90 20.91 8.37
N ASP A 70 -14.14 20.85 8.90
CA ASP A 70 -14.65 21.89 9.84
C ASP A 70 -15.90 21.50 10.65
N ASP A 71 -15.97 20.25 11.11
CA ASP A 71 -17.00 19.82 12.05
C ASP A 71 -16.45 19.84 13.49
N GLU A 72 -16.42 21.03 14.08
CA GLU A 72 -16.25 21.25 15.53
C GLU A 72 -17.50 20.75 16.27
N TRP A 73 -17.68 19.44 16.38
CA TRP A 73 -18.68 18.85 17.28
C TRP A 73 -18.02 18.39 18.58
N GLY A 74 -18.39 19.06 19.68
CA GLY A 74 -18.07 18.62 21.04
C GLY A 74 -18.69 17.25 21.30
N ILE A 75 -17.86 16.25 21.63
CA ILE A 75 -18.28 14.85 21.71
C ILE A 75 -18.92 14.54 23.07
N SER A 76 -20.09 13.90 23.03
CA SER A 76 -20.71 13.16 24.13
C SER A 76 -20.41 11.65 24.00
N ASN A 77 -20.28 10.93 25.11
CA ASN A 77 -20.10 9.47 25.13
C ASN A 77 -21.23 8.70 24.40
N SER A 78 -22.40 9.33 24.19
CA SER A 78 -23.54 8.75 23.46
C SER A 78 -23.18 8.31 22.03
N GLU A 79 -22.36 9.10 21.32
CA GLU A 79 -22.02 8.85 19.91
C GLU A 79 -21.14 7.60 19.71
N GLU A 80 -20.30 7.26 20.70
CA GLU A 80 -19.44 6.07 20.63
C GLU A 80 -20.28 4.79 20.75
N PHE A 81 -21.33 4.80 21.57
CA PHE A 81 -22.30 3.70 21.67
C PHE A 81 -23.10 3.53 20.37
N GLU A 82 -23.60 4.62 19.80
CA GLU A 82 -24.33 4.60 18.53
C GLU A 82 -23.46 4.05 17.39
N SER A 83 -22.19 4.47 17.32
CA SER A 83 -21.23 3.95 16.34
C SER A 83 -21.03 2.43 16.50
N ARG A 84 -20.94 1.94 17.73
CA ARG A 84 -20.77 0.52 18.03
C ARG A 84 -21.96 -0.30 17.54
N ASP A 85 -23.18 0.17 17.78
CA ASP A 85 -24.39 -0.55 17.37
C ASP A 85 -24.60 -0.49 15.85
N CYS A 86 -24.24 0.63 15.21
CA CYS A 86 -24.15 0.72 13.75
C CYS A 86 -23.20 -0.34 13.15
N LEU A 87 -22.01 -0.55 13.73
CA LEU A 87 -21.09 -1.61 13.28
C LEU A 87 -21.69 -3.00 13.43
N LYS A 88 -22.31 -3.30 14.58
CA LYS A 88 -22.95 -4.61 14.81
C LYS A 88 -24.03 -4.89 13.77
N ASN A 89 -24.87 -3.90 13.47
CA ASN A 89 -25.92 -4.04 12.46
C ASN A 89 -25.35 -4.28 11.06
N LEU A 90 -24.19 -3.70 10.75
CA LEU A 90 -23.52 -3.84 9.47
C LEU A 90 -22.81 -5.19 9.31
N PHE A 91 -22.31 -5.72 10.42
CA PHE A 91 -21.74 -7.06 10.51
C PHE A 91 -22.79 -8.16 10.64
N ASP A 92 -24.04 -7.81 10.95
CA ASP A 92 -25.12 -8.79 10.96
C ASP A 92 -25.36 -9.34 9.54
N PHE A 93 -25.58 -10.64 9.47
CA PHE A 93 -25.82 -11.40 8.25
C PHE A 93 -26.95 -12.40 8.44
N GLN A 94 -27.69 -12.34 9.55
CA GLN A 94 -28.84 -13.22 9.80
C GLN A 94 -29.88 -13.14 8.67
N ASN A 95 -30.07 -11.98 8.06
CA ASN A 95 -31.07 -11.78 7.02
C ASN A 95 -30.58 -12.12 5.60
N ASP A 96 -29.29 -12.36 5.38
CA ASP A 96 -28.72 -12.60 4.05
C ASP A 96 -28.16 -14.03 3.96
N THR A 97 -28.95 -14.92 3.33
CA THR A 97 -28.59 -16.34 3.14
C THR A 97 -27.35 -16.51 2.27
N VAL A 98 -27.12 -15.62 1.30
CA VAL A 98 -25.96 -15.65 0.40
C VAL A 98 -24.72 -15.24 1.17
N LYS A 99 -24.77 -14.13 1.92
CA LYS A 99 -23.71 -13.67 2.82
C LYS A 99 -23.31 -14.77 3.80
N ARG A 100 -24.29 -15.48 4.39
CA ARG A 100 -24.06 -16.64 5.28
C ARG A 100 -23.36 -17.80 4.59
N SER A 101 -23.81 -18.17 3.39
CA SER A 101 -23.20 -19.26 2.63
C SER A 101 -21.76 -18.94 2.25
N ILE A 102 -21.48 -17.70 1.81
CA ILE A 102 -20.12 -17.24 1.50
C ILE A 102 -19.27 -17.25 2.76
N HIS A 103 -19.78 -16.72 3.88
CA HIS A 103 -19.05 -16.69 5.15
C HIS A 103 -18.67 -18.09 5.62
N ALA A 104 -19.59 -19.05 5.58
CA ALA A 104 -19.33 -20.44 5.97
C ALA A 104 -18.22 -21.09 5.12
N GLU A 105 -18.23 -20.84 3.80
CA GLU A 105 -17.17 -21.33 2.91
C GLU A 105 -15.82 -20.65 3.19
N VAL A 106 -15.82 -19.32 3.39
CA VAL A 106 -14.61 -18.56 3.72
C VAL A 106 -14.02 -19.02 5.04
N GLU A 107 -14.85 -19.30 6.04
CA GLU A 107 -14.42 -19.82 7.34
C GLU A 107 -13.83 -21.23 7.21
N ASN A 108 -14.43 -22.10 6.40
CA ASN A 108 -13.87 -23.41 6.13
C ASN A 108 -12.50 -23.32 5.43
N ALA A 109 -12.41 -22.51 4.37
CA ALA A 109 -11.16 -22.26 3.66
C ALA A 109 -10.10 -21.62 4.57
N TYR A 110 -10.49 -20.70 5.45
CA TYR A 110 -9.58 -20.08 6.42
C TYR A 110 -8.93 -21.13 7.33
N ARG A 111 -9.71 -22.03 7.94
CA ARG A 111 -9.20 -23.09 8.81
C ARG A 111 -8.21 -24.02 8.09
N GLU A 112 -8.60 -24.50 6.92
CA GLU A 112 -7.77 -25.41 6.12
C GLU A 112 -6.41 -24.78 5.74
N LEU A 113 -6.42 -23.49 5.43
CA LEU A 113 -5.20 -22.76 5.06
C LEU A 113 -4.31 -22.48 6.28
N THR A 114 -4.90 -22.18 7.45
CA THR A 114 -4.14 -21.93 8.68
C THR A 114 -3.53 -23.20 9.27
N ASP A 115 -4.15 -24.36 9.05
CA ASP A 115 -3.59 -25.66 9.47
C ASP A 115 -2.36 -26.07 8.63
N GLY A 116 -2.20 -25.50 7.44
CA GLY A 116 -1.14 -25.80 6.47
C GLY A 116 0.07 -24.85 6.49
N ASP A 117 0.45 -24.30 7.65
CA ASP A 117 1.56 -23.33 7.84
C ASP A 117 1.43 -21.99 7.08
N CYS A 118 0.28 -21.69 6.47
CA CYS A 118 0.05 -20.40 5.80
C CYS A 118 -0.49 -19.35 6.75
N SER A 119 0.33 -18.32 7.04
CA SER A 119 -0.12 -17.14 7.78
C SER A 119 -1.16 -16.34 6.97
N PRO A 120 -2.25 -15.85 7.60
CA PRO A 120 -3.20 -14.92 6.97
C PRO A 120 -2.56 -13.63 6.44
N SER A 121 -1.41 -13.23 7.02
CA SER A 121 -0.63 -12.07 6.61
C SER A 121 0.26 -12.36 5.38
N SER A 122 0.38 -13.62 4.97
CA SER A 122 1.20 -13.98 3.82
C SER A 122 0.57 -13.41 2.52
N PRO A 123 1.40 -12.93 1.57
CA PRO A 123 0.91 -12.41 0.30
C PRO A 123 0.18 -13.46 -0.54
N ASP A 124 0.41 -14.74 -0.23
CA ASP A 124 -0.17 -15.87 -0.93
C ASP A 124 -1.52 -16.30 -0.35
N PHE A 125 -1.84 -15.90 0.88
CA PHE A 125 -3.07 -16.28 1.57
C PHE A 125 -4.31 -15.89 0.77
N LYS A 126 -4.42 -14.65 0.32
CA LYS A 126 -5.57 -14.16 -0.48
C LYS A 126 -5.72 -14.92 -1.80
N ARG A 127 -4.60 -15.35 -2.41
CA ARG A 127 -4.60 -16.16 -3.63
C ARG A 127 -5.05 -17.60 -3.36
N GLN A 128 -4.60 -18.20 -2.27
CA GLN A 128 -5.02 -19.54 -1.87
C GLN A 128 -6.49 -19.56 -1.46
N LEU A 129 -6.95 -18.55 -0.70
CA LEU A 129 -8.35 -18.37 -0.35
C LEU A 129 -9.22 -18.27 -1.61
N MET A 130 -8.83 -17.43 -2.57
CA MET A 130 -9.53 -17.32 -3.85
C MET A 130 -9.60 -18.69 -4.58
N ALA A 131 -8.50 -19.44 -4.65
CA ALA A 131 -8.49 -20.77 -5.26
C ALA A 131 -9.40 -21.77 -4.54
N ARG A 132 -9.42 -21.78 -3.19
CA ARG A 132 -10.31 -22.65 -2.40
C ARG A 132 -11.77 -22.31 -2.66
N LEU A 133 -12.15 -21.03 -2.61
CA LEU A 133 -13.52 -20.58 -2.89
C LEU A 133 -13.97 -20.97 -4.31
N ARG A 134 -13.07 -20.87 -5.30
CA ARG A 134 -13.36 -21.31 -6.67
C ARG A 134 -13.54 -22.82 -6.77
N SER A 135 -12.75 -23.60 -6.05
CA SER A 135 -12.92 -25.06 -5.97
C SER A 135 -14.25 -25.46 -5.31
N GLY A 136 -14.79 -24.62 -4.43
CA GLY A 136 -16.13 -24.73 -3.84
C GLY A 136 -17.28 -24.25 -4.75
N GLY A 137 -16.98 -23.79 -5.98
CA GLY A 137 -17.99 -23.38 -6.97
C GLY A 137 -18.40 -21.91 -6.93
N PHE A 138 -17.74 -21.07 -6.12
CA PHE A 138 -18.01 -19.64 -6.09
C PHE A 138 -17.28 -18.90 -7.21
N ASP A 139 -17.90 -17.85 -7.79
CA ASP A 139 -17.18 -16.88 -8.66
C ASP A 139 -16.35 -15.94 -7.77
N ALA A 140 -15.28 -16.49 -7.19
CA ALA A 140 -14.30 -15.72 -6.44
C ALA A 140 -13.22 -15.13 -7.33
N GLY A 141 -12.79 -13.91 -7.02
CA GLY A 141 -11.75 -13.17 -7.74
C GLY A 141 -10.80 -12.45 -6.81
N LEU A 142 -9.54 -12.35 -7.22
CA LEU A 142 -8.54 -11.51 -6.54
C LEU A 142 -8.58 -10.12 -7.18
N CYS A 143 -8.94 -9.13 -6.38
CA CYS A 143 -9.00 -7.74 -6.79
C CYS A 143 -7.75 -6.99 -6.36
N LYS A 144 -7.06 -6.38 -7.31
CA LYS A 144 -5.88 -5.55 -7.06
C LYS A 144 -6.23 -4.09 -7.33
N SER A 145 -6.46 -3.33 -6.28
CA SER A 145 -6.66 -1.88 -6.33
C SER A 145 -5.31 -1.17 -6.45
N LYS A 146 -5.25 -0.14 -7.30
CA LYS A 146 -4.11 0.77 -7.39
C LYS A 146 -4.62 2.19 -7.61
N TRP A 147 -4.11 3.13 -6.82
CA TRP A 147 -4.43 4.55 -6.95
C TRP A 147 -3.15 5.39 -6.94
N GLU A 148 -3.18 6.45 -7.73
CA GLU A 148 -2.09 7.42 -7.82
C GLU A 148 -2.23 8.49 -6.73
N LYS A 149 -1.18 9.29 -6.51
CA LYS A 149 -1.23 10.41 -5.56
C LYS A 149 -2.28 11.41 -6.07
N ASN A 150 -3.29 11.72 -5.25
CA ASN A 150 -4.26 12.77 -5.52
C ASN A 150 -4.41 13.66 -4.29
N GLY A 151 -4.09 14.96 -4.42
CA GLY A 151 -4.12 15.93 -3.33
C GLY A 151 -3.41 15.43 -2.06
N ARG A 152 -4.19 15.25 -0.99
CA ARG A 152 -3.76 14.77 0.33
C ARG A 152 -3.69 13.24 0.47
N CYS A 153 -4.06 12.48 -0.56
CA CYS A 153 -4.00 11.02 -0.60
C CYS A 153 -2.70 10.53 -1.26
N THR A 154 -1.90 9.78 -0.53
CA THR A 154 -0.68 9.15 -1.06
C THR A 154 -1.04 7.99 -1.99
N ALA A 155 -0.20 7.77 -3.01
CA ALA A 155 -0.33 6.61 -3.90
C ALA A 155 -0.23 5.31 -3.10
N GLY A 156 -0.91 4.27 -3.58
CA GLY A 156 -0.94 2.98 -2.91
C GLY A 156 -1.51 1.87 -3.77
N ASN A 157 -1.38 0.66 -3.26
CA ASN A 157 -2.00 -0.54 -3.81
C ASN A 157 -2.60 -1.37 -2.68
N TYR A 158 -3.58 -2.19 -3.02
CA TYR A 158 -4.22 -3.08 -2.08
C TYR A 158 -4.78 -4.30 -2.80
N GLU A 159 -4.76 -5.45 -2.13
CA GLU A 159 -5.34 -6.68 -2.65
C GLU A 159 -6.44 -7.16 -1.72
N TYR A 160 -7.58 -7.57 -2.28
CA TYR A 160 -8.70 -8.14 -1.53
C TYR A 160 -9.39 -9.22 -2.38
N VAL A 161 -10.19 -10.07 -1.74
CA VAL A 161 -10.97 -11.11 -2.44
C VAL A 161 -12.41 -10.62 -2.57
N ASP A 162 -13.03 -10.89 -3.71
CA ASP A 162 -14.47 -10.71 -3.88
C ASP A 162 -15.13 -12.00 -4.37
N VAL A 163 -16.43 -12.10 -4.15
CA VAL A 163 -17.30 -13.15 -4.70
C VAL A 163 -18.48 -12.48 -5.38
N ASN A 164 -18.79 -12.93 -6.59
CA ASN A 164 -20.00 -12.53 -7.30
C ASN A 164 -21.03 -13.65 -7.20
N ALA A 165 -22.18 -13.38 -6.59
CA ALA A 165 -23.27 -14.34 -6.44
C ALA A 165 -24.55 -13.74 -7.03
N ALA A 166 -25.06 -14.36 -8.10
CA ALA A 166 -26.26 -13.92 -8.82
C ALA A 166 -26.27 -12.42 -9.20
N GLY A 167 -25.12 -11.88 -9.61
CA GLY A 167 -24.96 -10.49 -10.02
C GLY A 167 -24.74 -9.50 -8.86
N VAL A 168 -24.71 -9.99 -7.61
CA VAL A 168 -24.38 -9.19 -6.43
C VAL A 168 -22.94 -9.48 -6.01
N ARG A 169 -22.15 -8.41 -5.89
CA ARG A 169 -20.75 -8.46 -5.46
C ARG A 169 -20.65 -8.41 -3.94
N TYR A 170 -19.87 -9.31 -3.36
CA TYR A 170 -19.48 -9.34 -1.96
C TYR A 170 -17.97 -9.20 -1.85
N ILE A 171 -17.51 -8.29 -1.00
CA ILE A 171 -16.09 -8.13 -0.65
C ILE A 171 -15.81 -8.99 0.58
N ILE A 172 -14.67 -9.68 0.56
CA ILE A 172 -14.19 -10.55 1.62
C ILE A 172 -12.87 -9.98 2.15
N GLU A 173 -12.83 -9.69 3.44
CA GLU A 173 -11.61 -9.30 4.15
C GLU A 173 -11.44 -10.17 5.39
N VAL A 174 -10.22 -10.71 5.55
CA VAL A 174 -9.86 -11.56 6.68
C VAL A 174 -9.06 -10.72 7.66
N LEU A 175 -9.39 -10.81 8.94
CA LEU A 175 -8.85 -9.98 10.02
C LEU A 175 -8.99 -8.46 9.73
N PRO A 176 -10.18 -7.98 9.33
CA PRO A 176 -10.42 -6.59 8.96
C PRO A 176 -10.05 -5.59 10.06
N ALA A 177 -10.07 -5.99 11.33
CA ALA A 177 -9.67 -5.15 12.46
C ALA A 177 -8.23 -4.62 12.33
N GLU A 178 -7.30 -5.41 11.76
CA GLU A 178 -5.90 -5.01 11.58
C GLU A 178 -5.76 -3.79 10.66
N GLU A 179 -6.66 -3.68 9.68
CA GLU A 179 -6.76 -2.54 8.77
C GLU A 179 -7.23 -1.26 9.46
N PHE A 180 -7.74 -1.34 10.70
CA PHE A 180 -8.18 -0.20 11.49
C PHE A 180 -7.37 -0.01 12.79
N THR A 181 -6.40 -0.86 13.09
CA THR A 181 -5.56 -0.71 14.29
C THR A 181 -4.73 0.58 14.25
N ILE A 182 -4.72 1.33 15.36
CA ILE A 182 -3.96 2.58 15.49
C ILE A 182 -3.09 2.56 16.74
N ALA A 183 -2.03 3.39 16.73
CA ALA A 183 -1.22 3.59 17.91
C ALA A 183 -1.97 4.41 18.97
N ARG A 184 -1.94 3.95 20.22
CA ARG A 184 -2.58 4.59 21.38
C ARG A 184 -4.08 4.86 21.16
N PRO A 185 -4.89 3.80 20.94
CA PRO A 185 -6.34 3.96 20.83
C PRO A 185 -6.92 4.44 22.16
N THR A 186 -7.97 5.28 22.08
CA THR A 186 -8.81 5.59 23.23
C THR A 186 -9.66 4.37 23.61
N GLY A 187 -10.15 4.30 24.85
CA GLY A 187 -10.99 3.17 25.30
C GLY A 187 -12.24 2.96 24.43
N GLY A 188 -12.90 4.05 24.03
CA GLY A 188 -14.03 3.99 23.11
C GLY A 188 -13.67 3.43 21.74
N TYR A 189 -12.54 3.84 21.16
CA TYR A 189 -12.07 3.30 19.89
C TYR A 189 -11.67 1.82 20.00
N ALA A 190 -11.04 1.42 21.10
CA ALA A 190 -10.71 0.02 21.37
C ALA A 190 -11.99 -0.85 21.42
N ALA A 191 -13.05 -0.35 22.07
CA ALA A 191 -14.33 -1.05 22.13
C ALA A 191 -15.03 -1.18 20.75
N LEU A 192 -14.75 -0.29 19.79
CA LEU A 192 -15.21 -0.43 18.40
C LEU A 192 -14.44 -1.54 17.67
N LEU A 193 -13.12 -1.65 17.88
CA LEU A 193 -12.31 -2.70 17.28
C LEU A 193 -12.72 -4.10 17.78
N GLU A 194 -13.11 -4.23 19.04
CA GLU A 194 -13.58 -5.50 19.64
C GLU A 194 -14.86 -6.05 18.98
N VAL A 195 -15.62 -5.22 18.26
CA VAL A 195 -16.85 -5.64 17.56
C VAL A 195 -16.56 -6.25 16.20
N PHE A 196 -15.36 -6.06 15.65
CA PHE A 196 -15.04 -6.57 14.32
C PHE A 196 -15.08 -8.10 14.25
N PRO A 197 -15.72 -8.67 13.22
CA PRO A 197 -15.65 -10.11 12.99
C PRO A 197 -14.25 -10.49 12.50
N GLN A 198 -13.87 -11.75 12.71
CA GLN A 198 -12.63 -12.31 12.16
C GLN A 198 -12.65 -12.31 10.63
N ILE A 199 -13.82 -12.55 10.04
CA ILE A 199 -14.03 -12.56 8.59
C ILE A 199 -15.16 -11.57 8.31
N PHE A 200 -14.87 -10.56 7.49
CA PHE A 200 -15.88 -9.69 6.95
C PHE A 200 -16.29 -10.20 5.56
N VAL A 201 -17.59 -10.43 5.38
CA VAL A 201 -18.23 -10.62 4.09
C VAL A 201 -19.31 -9.56 3.98
N GLY A 202 -19.30 -8.73 2.95
CA GLY A 202 -20.32 -7.69 2.82
C GLY A 202 -20.34 -7.02 1.45
N LYS A 203 -21.42 -6.31 1.16
CA LYS A 203 -21.58 -5.54 -0.07
C LYS A 203 -20.65 -4.32 -0.06
N PRO A 204 -20.27 -3.77 -1.23
CA PRO A 204 -19.45 -2.57 -1.31
C PRO A 204 -19.98 -1.39 -0.46
N ASP A 205 -21.30 -1.19 -0.45
CA ASP A 205 -21.94 -0.11 0.32
C ASP A 205 -21.86 -0.34 1.84
N GLU A 206 -21.87 -1.60 2.28
CA GLU A 206 -21.69 -1.94 3.69
C GLU A 206 -20.25 -1.62 4.10
N LEU A 207 -19.26 -2.09 3.34
CA LEU A 207 -17.85 -1.79 3.63
C LEU A 207 -17.55 -0.29 3.59
N LYS A 208 -18.19 0.46 2.68
CA LYS A 208 -18.05 1.92 2.59
C LYS A 208 -18.52 2.61 3.87
N GLN A 209 -19.60 2.12 4.47
CA GLN A 209 -20.10 2.61 5.77
C GLN A 209 -19.14 2.26 6.91
N VAL A 210 -18.60 1.03 6.95
CA VAL A 210 -17.56 0.65 7.94
C VAL A 210 -16.37 1.60 7.85
N VAL A 211 -15.85 1.82 6.64
CA VAL A 211 -14.68 2.67 6.41
C VAL A 211 -14.95 4.11 6.83
N ARG A 212 -16.14 4.66 6.54
CA ARG A 212 -16.55 6.00 6.99
C ARG A 212 -16.53 6.09 8.51
N LEU A 213 -17.28 5.23 9.18
CA LEU A 213 -17.42 5.25 10.63
C LEU A 213 -16.07 5.11 11.34
N MET A 214 -15.27 4.14 10.91
CA MET A 214 -13.95 3.92 11.51
C MET A 214 -12.97 5.04 11.22
N SER A 215 -13.00 5.65 10.04
CA SER A 215 -12.14 6.81 9.73
C SER A 215 -12.44 7.99 10.66
N SER A 216 -13.72 8.27 10.89
CA SER A 216 -14.15 9.31 11.83
C SER A 216 -13.74 8.97 13.27
N ALA A 217 -13.90 7.70 13.69
CA ALA A 217 -13.51 7.25 15.02
C ALA A 217 -11.98 7.28 15.23
N ILE A 218 -11.18 6.96 14.20
CA ILE A 218 -9.71 7.13 14.21
C ILE A 218 -9.36 8.60 14.43
N ARG A 219 -9.96 9.51 13.64
CA ARG A 219 -9.74 10.96 13.73
C ARG A 219 -10.02 11.45 15.16
N LYS A 220 -11.18 11.08 15.73
CA LYS A 220 -11.59 11.42 17.10
C LYS A 220 -10.59 10.88 18.14
N SER A 221 -10.21 9.60 18.04
CA SER A 221 -9.30 8.95 18.98
C SER A 221 -7.90 9.58 18.95
N MET A 222 -7.34 9.78 17.76
CA MET A 222 -6.00 10.36 17.61
C MET A 222 -5.96 11.82 18.05
N LYS A 223 -7.00 12.61 17.75
CA LYS A 223 -7.15 13.99 18.22
C LYS A 223 -7.15 14.06 19.75
N ARG A 224 -7.88 13.17 20.43
CA ARG A 224 -7.95 13.10 21.90
C ARG A 224 -6.59 12.81 22.56
N VAL A 225 -5.73 12.04 21.88
CA VAL A 225 -4.38 11.69 22.36
C VAL A 225 -3.31 12.67 21.84
N GLY A 226 -3.69 13.67 21.04
CA GLY A 226 -2.77 14.67 20.50
C GLY A 226 -1.83 14.14 19.40
N ILE A 227 -2.26 13.13 18.66
CA ILE A 227 -1.52 12.53 17.53
C ILE A 227 -2.21 12.93 16.23
N HIS A 228 -1.44 13.31 15.21
CA HIS A 228 -1.98 13.57 13.89
C HIS A 228 -2.33 12.26 13.15
N VAL A 229 -3.41 12.26 12.36
CA VAL A 229 -3.85 11.08 11.60
C VAL A 229 -2.87 10.81 10.45
N PRO A 230 -2.17 9.66 10.43
CA PRO A 230 -1.23 9.37 9.36
C PRO A 230 -1.95 9.24 8.02
N PRO A 231 -1.31 9.57 6.88
CA PRO A 231 -1.96 9.61 5.57
C PRO A 231 -2.74 8.34 5.22
N TRP A 232 -2.19 7.16 5.54
CA TRP A 232 -2.80 5.86 5.26
C TRP A 232 -3.99 5.49 6.16
N ARG A 233 -4.24 6.24 7.23
CA ARG A 233 -5.43 6.09 8.09
C ARG A 233 -6.49 7.15 7.81
N ARG A 234 -6.25 8.05 6.86
CA ARG A 234 -7.24 9.03 6.42
C ARG A 234 -8.32 8.35 5.59
N HIS A 235 -9.51 8.96 5.61
CA HIS A 235 -10.69 8.43 4.94
C HIS A 235 -10.47 8.15 3.44
N ALA A 236 -9.92 9.12 2.70
CA ALA A 236 -9.66 8.99 1.27
C ALA A 236 -8.73 7.83 0.92
N TYR A 237 -7.65 7.64 1.70
CA TYR A 237 -6.73 6.52 1.51
C TYR A 237 -7.41 5.18 1.80
N MET A 238 -8.12 5.09 2.94
CA MET A 238 -8.84 3.88 3.32
C MET A 238 -9.92 3.52 2.31
N GLN A 239 -10.67 4.49 1.77
CA GLN A 239 -11.63 4.22 0.70
C GLN A 239 -10.94 3.69 -0.58
N SER A 240 -9.80 4.26 -0.95
CA SER A 240 -9.09 3.87 -2.17
C SER A 240 -8.64 2.40 -2.17
N LYS A 241 -8.40 1.80 -0.98
CA LYS A 241 -8.06 0.38 -0.84
C LYS A 241 -9.07 -0.55 -1.53
N TRP A 242 -10.37 -0.33 -1.28
CA TRP A 242 -11.43 -1.21 -1.78
C TRP A 242 -12.21 -0.63 -2.96
N PHE A 243 -12.28 0.71 -3.07
CA PHE A 243 -13.12 1.41 -4.06
C PHE A 243 -12.32 2.17 -5.13
N GLY A 244 -10.99 2.14 -5.07
CA GLY A 244 -10.15 2.61 -6.16
C GLY A 244 -10.26 1.77 -7.42
N SER A 245 -9.67 2.24 -8.52
CA SER A 245 -9.58 1.45 -9.76
C SER A 245 -8.85 0.13 -9.48
N PHE A 246 -9.47 -0.99 -9.88
CA PHE A 246 -8.93 -2.32 -9.59
C PHE A 246 -8.99 -3.23 -10.81
N LYS A 247 -8.06 -4.19 -10.83
CA LYS A 247 -8.08 -5.33 -11.77
C LYS A 247 -8.54 -6.57 -11.02
N ARG A 248 -9.58 -7.23 -11.55
CA ARG A 248 -10.10 -8.50 -11.02
C ARG A 248 -9.52 -9.67 -11.81
N THR A 249 -8.88 -10.61 -11.12
CA THR A 249 -8.37 -11.84 -11.72
C THR A 249 -9.14 -13.03 -11.19
N THR A 250 -9.68 -13.85 -12.09
CA THR A 250 -10.39 -15.11 -11.79
C THR A 250 -9.58 -16.35 -12.18
N SER A 251 -8.43 -16.18 -12.83
CA SER A 251 -7.57 -17.30 -13.20
C SER A 251 -6.78 -17.79 -11.99
N GLU A 252 -6.80 -19.10 -11.77
CA GLU A 252 -5.80 -19.76 -10.95
C GLU A 252 -4.45 -19.61 -11.65
N ILE A 253 -3.63 -18.66 -11.20
CA ILE A 253 -2.24 -18.63 -11.65
C ILE A 253 -1.59 -19.84 -10.99
N SER A 254 -1.53 -20.95 -11.74
CA SER A 254 -0.69 -22.09 -11.45
C SER A 254 0.63 -21.56 -10.91
N SER A 255 0.97 -21.90 -9.66
CA SER A 255 2.30 -21.65 -9.13
C SER A 255 3.28 -22.05 -10.22
N ARG A 256 4.20 -21.15 -10.62
CA ARG A 256 5.11 -21.38 -11.74
C ARG A 256 5.63 -22.81 -11.67
N LYS A 257 5.04 -23.72 -12.46
CA LYS A 257 5.71 -24.95 -12.82
C LYS A 257 6.92 -24.44 -13.57
N VAL A 258 8.11 -24.65 -13.00
CA VAL A 258 9.34 -24.62 -13.78
C VAL A 258 9.05 -25.52 -14.97
N ALA A 259 8.76 -24.90 -16.11
CA ALA A 259 8.47 -25.64 -17.31
C ALA A 259 9.80 -26.28 -17.69
N ASN A 260 9.93 -27.57 -17.38
CA ASN A 260 10.85 -28.45 -18.08
C ASN A 260 10.36 -28.48 -19.53
N PHE A 261 10.83 -27.53 -20.34
CA PHE A 261 10.71 -27.57 -21.79
C PHE A 261 11.69 -28.62 -22.32
N GLY A 262 11.32 -29.89 -22.12
CA GLY A 262 11.72 -30.96 -23.03
C GLY A 262 10.85 -30.86 -24.27
N GLY A 263 11.25 -30.02 -25.21
CA GLY A 263 10.53 -29.84 -26.47
C GLY A 263 11.28 -28.87 -27.37
N GLU A 264 12.05 -29.41 -28.32
CA GLU A 264 12.66 -28.62 -29.39
C GLU A 264 11.56 -27.96 -30.25
N GLN A 265 11.27 -26.70 -29.97
CA GLN A 265 10.57 -25.83 -30.92
C GLN A 265 11.60 -24.89 -31.55
N LYS A 266 11.99 -25.20 -32.79
CA LYS A 266 12.74 -24.29 -33.64
C LYS A 266 11.84 -23.13 -34.07
N MET A 267 11.92 -22.01 -33.38
CA MET A 267 11.38 -20.74 -33.87
C MET A 267 12.49 -20.02 -34.65
N GLY A 268 12.36 -20.01 -35.98
CA GLY A 268 13.26 -19.27 -36.86
C GLY A 268 12.95 -17.78 -36.80
N PHE A 269 13.95 -16.96 -36.46
CA PHE A 269 13.88 -15.52 -36.62
C PHE A 269 14.32 -15.13 -38.03
N VAL A 270 13.42 -14.49 -38.79
CA VAL A 270 13.77 -13.79 -40.03
C VAL A 270 14.21 -12.37 -39.65
N PRO A 271 15.43 -11.93 -39.99
CA PRO A 271 15.86 -10.58 -39.70
C PRO A 271 15.16 -9.60 -40.65
N VAL A 272 14.37 -8.70 -40.09
CA VAL A 272 13.82 -7.54 -40.83
C VAL A 272 14.94 -6.54 -41.05
N THR A 273 15.14 -6.15 -42.31
CA THR A 273 16.09 -5.11 -42.71
C THR A 273 15.66 -3.76 -42.16
N GLY A 274 16.56 -3.10 -41.42
CA GLY A 274 16.31 -1.80 -40.81
C GLY A 274 16.14 -0.69 -41.84
N VAL A 275 15.03 0.04 -41.75
CA VAL A 275 14.81 1.30 -42.46
C VAL A 275 15.53 2.41 -41.68
N PRO A 276 16.45 3.18 -42.29
CA PRO A 276 17.11 4.28 -41.60
C PRO A 276 16.18 5.50 -41.56
N PHE A 277 15.76 5.91 -40.36
CA PHE A 277 15.15 7.22 -40.15
C PHE A 277 16.25 8.26 -39.94
N TYR A 278 16.37 9.18 -40.89
CA TYR A 278 17.15 10.41 -40.75
C TYR A 278 16.35 11.43 -39.94
N CYS A 279 16.79 11.73 -38.72
CA CYS A 279 16.41 12.97 -38.04
C CYS A 279 17.49 14.01 -38.31
N ARG A 280 17.22 14.88 -39.29
CA ARG A 280 17.88 16.18 -39.42
C ARG A 280 17.25 17.12 -38.39
N GLN A 281 18.07 17.75 -37.55
CA GLN A 281 17.93 19.17 -37.24
C GLN A 281 19.29 19.72 -36.80
N ASP A 282 19.69 20.76 -37.53
CA ASP A 282 20.99 21.41 -37.49
C ASP A 282 21.21 22.20 -36.19
N PHE A 283 22.42 22.13 -35.64
CA PHE A 283 23.16 23.32 -35.20
C PHE A 283 24.66 23.09 -35.43
N ALA A 284 25.24 23.93 -36.26
CA ALA A 284 26.66 23.94 -36.60
C ALA A 284 27.47 24.71 -35.57
N ALA A 285 28.58 24.13 -35.09
CA ALA A 285 29.80 24.87 -34.73
C ALA A 285 31.00 23.92 -34.58
N GLY A 286 32.02 24.12 -35.42
CA GLY A 286 33.44 24.01 -35.03
C GLY A 286 34.09 22.63 -34.91
N ALA A 287 34.76 22.22 -36.00
CA ALA A 287 36.08 21.56 -36.07
C ALA A 287 36.51 20.52 -35.01
N GLY A 288 36.84 19.30 -35.48
CA GLY A 288 37.78 18.39 -34.82
C GLY A 288 37.27 16.96 -34.65
N ALA A 289 37.50 16.10 -35.65
CA ALA A 289 37.21 14.68 -35.57
C ALA A 289 38.18 13.96 -34.62
N SER A 290 37.67 13.48 -33.49
CA SER A 290 38.28 12.41 -32.68
C SER A 290 37.16 11.46 -32.25
N VAL A 291 37.02 10.36 -33.00
CA VAL A 291 36.06 9.30 -32.70
C VAL A 291 36.67 8.42 -31.60
N ARG A 292 36.18 8.55 -30.37
CA ARG A 292 36.44 7.59 -29.29
C ARG A 292 35.34 6.53 -29.29
N VAL A 293 35.64 5.35 -29.80
CA VAL A 293 34.79 4.15 -29.69
C VAL A 293 34.98 3.55 -28.30
N GLY A 294 33.89 3.38 -27.55
CA GLY A 294 33.88 2.76 -26.24
C GLY A 294 34.10 1.24 -26.29
N ASN A 295 35.00 0.75 -25.45
CA ASN A 295 35.53 -0.63 -25.40
C ASN A 295 34.57 -1.71 -24.84
N LEU A 296 33.26 -1.61 -25.04
CA LEU A 296 32.30 -2.62 -24.56
C LEU A 296 31.89 -3.64 -25.62
N ALA A 297 32.09 -3.35 -26.90
CA ALA A 297 31.75 -4.27 -28.01
C ALA A 297 32.81 -5.36 -28.27
N ALA A 298 34.01 -5.25 -27.71
CA ALA A 298 35.11 -6.22 -27.93
C ALA A 298 35.13 -7.38 -26.92
N ALA A 299 34.40 -7.29 -25.81
CA ALA A 299 34.48 -8.25 -24.70
C ALA A 299 33.50 -9.45 -24.80
N LEU A 300 32.58 -9.45 -25.77
CA LEU A 300 31.55 -10.50 -25.88
C LEU A 300 31.80 -11.53 -27.00
N ASN A 301 32.91 -11.42 -27.74
CA ASN A 301 33.16 -12.27 -28.92
C ASN A 301 34.34 -13.24 -28.80
N GLN A 302 34.87 -13.49 -27.60
CA GLN A 302 35.92 -14.49 -27.38
C GLN A 302 35.50 -15.55 -26.36
N LYS A 303 34.48 -16.35 -26.71
CA LYS A 303 34.37 -17.71 -26.18
C LYS A 303 33.58 -18.62 -27.13
N LYS A 304 34.19 -18.91 -28.27
CA LYS A 304 33.89 -20.07 -29.10
C LYS A 304 35.18 -20.52 -29.76
N MET A 305 35.39 -21.84 -29.78
CA MET A 305 36.55 -22.60 -30.26
C MET A 305 37.62 -22.83 -29.19
N LEU A 306 37.60 -24.00 -28.55
CA LEU A 306 38.51 -25.10 -28.88
C LEU A 306 37.88 -26.41 -28.35
N LEU A 307 38.13 -27.48 -29.12
CA LEU A 307 37.70 -28.87 -28.93
C LEU A 307 38.02 -29.43 -27.53
#